data_AF-A0A9N8H715-F1
#
_entry.id   AF-A0A9N8H715-F1
#
_cell.length_a   1.000
_cell.length_b   1.000
_cell.length_c   1.000
_cell.angle_alpha   90.00
_cell.angle_beta   90.00
_cell.angle_gamma   90.00
#
_symmetry.space_group_name_H-M   'P 1'
#
loop_
_entity.id
_entity.type
_entity.pdbx_description
1 polymer ?
#
loop_
_entity_poly.entity_id
_entity_poly.type
_entity_poly.pdbx_seq_one_letter_code
_entity_poly.pdbx_strand_id
1 'polypeptide(L)'
;MTRALLLVLVLLGVIGSGFSFVLPSSVVTTTSQSDSAVYLSDVPQDETEKSTSSSSQESPPQQRKQQQQKANDTWQHQQRQQRNWKQNWLPEPPEDQLTLAGDVASLFLYSFMDHFLNDVYLTSLLKSSDSAAEAAKSLDTTSLPLPVWVDSTALGTQTVDHLLLTDLQSRVLPHFSTPLLASAGMASVSLASCWLLAGILHQAFHFRNTLDCPTDRAIAVTGQTWITSSIFLIALTCISQHMAGGAAVDIQDVSTSVLMTQGRVLTPIEEWLSVLTRTDIQYIVDSLGVLLTWRFMISFLLGGWSKK
;
A
#
# COMPACT_ATOMS: atom_id res chain seq x y z
N MET A 1 -3.54 -9.19 -19.33
CA MET A 1 -2.46 -8.23 -19.05
C MET A 1 -2.81 -6.79 -19.43
N THR A 2 -3.32 -6.49 -20.63
CA THR A 2 -3.60 -5.09 -21.07
C THR A 2 -4.55 -4.31 -20.16
N ARG A 3 -5.57 -4.96 -19.58
CA ARG A 3 -6.51 -4.31 -18.65
C ARG A 3 -5.93 -4.00 -17.27
N ALA A 4 -5.04 -4.86 -16.75
CA ALA A 4 -4.36 -4.64 -15.48
C ALA A 4 -3.34 -3.51 -15.60
N LEU A 5 -2.58 -3.48 -16.71
CA LEU A 5 -1.67 -2.36 -17.03
C LEU A 5 -2.43 -1.05 -17.19
N LEU A 6 -3.60 -1.07 -17.85
CA LEU A 6 -4.48 0.11 -17.96
C LEU A 6 -4.98 0.57 -16.59
N LEU A 7 -5.33 -0.34 -15.68
CA LEU A 7 -5.77 -0.01 -14.31
C LEU A 7 -4.63 0.61 -13.48
N VAL A 8 -3.41 0.08 -13.60
CA VAL A 8 -2.22 0.67 -12.97
C VAL A 8 -1.92 2.05 -13.55
N LEU A 9 -1.98 2.21 -14.87
CA LEU A 9 -1.77 3.51 -15.53
C LEU A 9 -2.88 4.52 -15.22
N VAL A 10 -4.13 4.07 -15.05
CA VAL A 10 -5.25 4.92 -14.64
C VAL A 10 -5.13 5.30 -13.17
N LEU A 11 -4.72 4.39 -12.28
CA LEU A 11 -4.42 4.71 -10.88
C LEU A 11 -3.26 5.72 -10.78
N LEU A 12 -2.17 5.50 -11.53
CA LEU A 12 -1.05 6.43 -11.58
C LEU A 12 -1.44 7.78 -12.22
N GLY A 13 -2.31 7.77 -13.23
CA GLY A 13 -2.79 8.98 -13.91
C GLY A 13 -3.80 9.80 -13.11
N VAL A 14 -4.71 9.14 -12.37
CA VAL A 14 -5.71 9.80 -11.51
C VAL A 14 -5.05 10.45 -10.28
N ILE A 15 -3.95 9.87 -9.79
CA ILE A 15 -3.17 10.44 -8.68
C ILE A 15 -2.32 11.65 -9.14
N GLY A 16 -1.90 11.69 -10.42
CA GLY A 16 -1.21 12.84 -11.01
C GLY A 16 -2.10 14.06 -11.29
N SER A 17 -3.42 13.87 -11.41
CA SER A 17 -4.38 14.95 -11.65
C SER A 17 -5.00 15.46 -10.34
N GLY A 18 -4.22 16.25 -9.60
CA GLY A 18 -4.63 17.20 -8.55
C GLY A 18 -6.02 17.03 -7.91
N PHE A 19 -6.12 16.13 -6.92
CA PHE A 19 -7.18 16.21 -5.91
C PHE A 19 -6.69 17.04 -4.73
N SER A 20 -7.05 18.32 -4.70
CA SER A 20 -6.88 19.17 -3.51
C SER A 20 -7.85 18.71 -2.42
N PHE A 21 -7.41 17.80 -1.56
CA PHE A 21 -8.17 17.39 -0.38
C PHE A 21 -7.84 18.36 0.77
N VAL A 22 -8.73 19.32 1.02
CA VAL A 22 -8.67 20.18 2.21
C VAL A 22 -9.16 19.35 3.40
N LEU A 23 -8.26 18.95 4.29
CA LEU A 23 -8.61 18.34 5.57
C LEU A 23 -9.10 19.44 6.54
N PRO A 24 -10.27 19.29 7.18
CA PRO A 24 -10.66 20.19 8.24
C PRO A 24 -9.91 19.84 9.52
N SER A 25 -9.30 20.86 10.14
CA SER A 25 -8.66 20.76 11.44
C SER A 25 -9.67 20.35 12.52
N SER A 26 -9.24 19.41 13.35
CA SER A 26 -9.92 18.77 14.47
C SER A 26 -10.75 19.68 15.39
N VAL A 27 -11.98 19.25 15.68
CA VAL A 27 -12.68 19.57 16.94
C VAL A 27 -13.07 18.25 17.60
N VAL A 28 -12.57 18.07 18.81
CA VAL A 28 -12.93 17.00 19.75
C VAL A 28 -14.35 17.28 20.27
N THR A 29 -15.29 16.37 20.01
CA THR A 29 -16.52 16.29 20.81
C THR A 29 -16.93 14.83 21.02
N THR A 30 -17.16 14.53 22.29
CA THR A 30 -17.56 13.28 22.92
C THR A 30 -18.91 12.72 22.45
N THR A 31 -18.97 11.38 22.35
CA THR A 31 -20.10 10.46 22.58
C THR A 31 -21.52 10.94 22.26
N SER A 32 -22.15 10.27 21.29
CA SER A 32 -23.57 9.89 21.35
C SER A 32 -23.83 8.74 20.37
N GLN A 33 -24.23 7.61 20.93
CA GLN A 33 -24.71 6.43 20.25
C GLN A 33 -26.15 6.72 19.79
N SER A 34 -26.39 6.73 18.47
CA SER A 34 -27.74 6.77 17.92
C SER A 34 -27.86 5.81 16.75
N ASP A 35 -28.56 4.71 17.00
CA ASP A 35 -29.13 3.83 15.97
C ASP A 35 -29.94 4.66 14.99
N SER A 36 -29.55 4.65 13.72
CA SER A 36 -30.33 5.21 12.62
C SER A 36 -30.60 4.10 11.62
N ALA A 37 -31.78 3.49 11.78
CA ALA A 37 -32.40 2.69 10.75
C ALA A 37 -32.58 3.57 9.50
N VAL A 38 -31.84 3.26 8.43
CA VAL A 38 -32.03 3.86 7.12
C VAL A 38 -33.35 3.32 6.54
N TYR A 39 -34.41 4.08 6.75
CA TYR A 39 -35.67 3.93 6.03
C TYR A 39 -35.42 4.21 4.55
N LEU A 40 -35.45 3.17 3.72
CA LEU A 40 -35.65 3.30 2.29
C LEU A 40 -37.11 3.67 2.06
N SER A 41 -37.39 4.96 1.92
CA SER A 41 -38.73 5.47 1.59
C SER A 41 -38.63 6.71 0.71
N ASP A 42 -37.96 6.58 -0.44
CA ASP A 42 -38.11 7.50 -1.56
C ASP A 42 -38.89 6.79 -2.67
N VAL A 43 -40.20 6.65 -2.43
CA VAL A 43 -41.17 6.45 -3.50
C VAL A 43 -41.51 7.85 -4.02
N PRO A 44 -41.35 8.15 -5.32
CA PRO A 44 -41.74 9.44 -5.87
C PRO A 44 -43.23 9.67 -5.61
N GLN A 45 -43.55 10.67 -4.79
CA GLN A 45 -44.89 11.21 -4.73
C GLN A 45 -45.12 11.98 -6.02
N ASP A 46 -45.93 11.38 -6.91
CA ASP A 46 -46.48 12.05 -8.08
C ASP A 46 -47.20 13.31 -7.63
N GLU A 47 -46.68 14.45 -8.08
CA GLU A 47 -47.36 15.73 -8.00
C GLU A 47 -48.69 15.62 -8.75
N THR A 48 -49.75 15.79 -7.97
CA THR A 48 -51.10 15.94 -8.46
C THR A 48 -51.23 17.35 -9.03
N GLU A 49 -52.02 17.47 -10.11
CA GLU A 49 -52.56 18.71 -10.72
C GLU A 49 -51.79 19.30 -11.92
N LYS A 50 -52.30 19.01 -13.13
CA LYS A 50 -53.10 20.01 -13.88
C LYS A 50 -53.85 19.34 -15.04
N SER A 51 -55.16 19.26 -14.86
CA SER A 51 -56.16 18.76 -15.80
C SER A 51 -56.14 19.56 -17.10
N THR A 52 -55.52 19.00 -18.14
CA THR A 52 -55.77 19.38 -19.53
C THR A 52 -56.61 18.28 -20.14
N SER A 53 -57.91 18.54 -20.26
CA SER A 53 -58.91 17.66 -20.86
C SER A 53 -58.57 17.37 -22.32
N SER A 54 -57.86 16.26 -22.55
CA SER A 54 -57.65 15.68 -23.86
C SER A 54 -58.42 14.37 -23.93
N SER A 55 -59.25 14.26 -24.97
CA SER A 55 -60.12 13.14 -25.31
C SER A 55 -59.45 11.78 -25.10
N SER A 56 -59.89 11.05 -24.07
CA SER A 56 -59.46 9.68 -23.74
C SER A 56 -59.87 8.69 -24.84
N GLN A 57 -58.99 8.47 -25.81
CA GLN A 57 -59.06 7.32 -26.70
C GLN A 57 -58.57 6.09 -25.92
N GLU A 58 -59.50 5.30 -25.38
CA GLU A 58 -59.18 4.05 -24.68
C GLU A 58 -58.40 3.12 -25.60
N SER A 59 -57.11 2.94 -25.30
CA SER A 59 -56.26 2.00 -26.01
C SER A 59 -56.77 0.57 -25.75
N PRO A 60 -56.93 -0.27 -26.79
CA PRO A 60 -57.48 -1.59 -26.64
C PRO A 60 -56.67 -2.45 -25.64
N PRO A 61 -57.32 -3.32 -24.84
CA PRO A 61 -56.71 -4.08 -23.74
C PRO A 61 -55.51 -4.96 -24.16
N GLN A 62 -55.36 -5.27 -25.44
CA GLN A 62 -54.19 -5.98 -25.97
C GLN A 62 -52.91 -5.14 -25.96
N GLN A 63 -52.97 -3.82 -26.18
CA GLN A 63 -51.78 -2.96 -26.19
C GLN A 63 -51.18 -2.81 -24.79
N ARG A 64 -52.02 -2.75 -23.74
CA ARG A 64 -51.55 -2.72 -22.34
C ARG A 64 -50.76 -3.97 -21.96
N LYS A 65 -51.21 -5.15 -22.39
CA LYS A 65 -50.49 -6.41 -22.12
C LYS A 65 -49.12 -6.45 -22.81
N GLN A 66 -49.04 -5.98 -24.06
CA GLN A 66 -47.75 -5.93 -24.78
C GLN A 66 -46.77 -4.93 -24.15
N GLN A 67 -47.25 -3.78 -23.67
CA GLN A 67 -46.41 -2.80 -22.98
C GLN A 67 -45.90 -3.33 -21.64
N GLN A 68 -46.76 -3.97 -20.84
CA GLN A 68 -46.36 -4.60 -19.58
C GLN A 68 -45.32 -5.71 -19.81
N GLN A 69 -45.50 -6.53 -20.86
CA GLN A 69 -44.56 -7.60 -21.16
C GLN A 69 -43.19 -7.05 -21.58
N LYS A 70 -43.15 -6.03 -22.46
CA LYS A 70 -41.91 -5.35 -22.83
C LYS A 70 -41.20 -4.71 -21.64
N ALA A 71 -41.95 -4.09 -20.72
CA ALA A 71 -41.39 -3.50 -19.51
C ALA A 71 -40.76 -4.58 -18.62
N ASN A 72 -41.42 -5.73 -18.47
CA ASN A 72 -40.93 -6.85 -17.67
C ASN A 72 -39.67 -7.49 -18.29
N ASP A 73 -39.66 -7.69 -19.61
CA ASP A 73 -38.50 -8.24 -20.34
C ASP A 73 -37.27 -7.31 -20.23
N THR A 74 -37.51 -5.99 -20.34
CA THR A 74 -36.46 -4.97 -20.20
C THR A 74 -35.87 -4.98 -18.79
N TRP A 75 -36.72 -5.08 -17.76
CA TRP A 75 -36.29 -5.13 -16.37
C TRP A 75 -35.48 -6.40 -16.06
N GLN A 76 -35.92 -7.57 -16.55
CA GLN A 76 -35.18 -8.83 -16.40
C GLN A 76 -33.80 -8.78 -17.09
N HIS A 77 -33.72 -8.18 -18.28
CA HIS A 77 -32.46 -8.02 -18.98
C HIS A 77 -31.50 -7.12 -18.21
N GLN A 78 -32.00 -6.00 -17.66
CA GLN A 78 -31.20 -5.09 -16.84
C GLN A 78 -30.70 -5.76 -15.56
N GLN A 79 -31.53 -6.57 -14.88
CA GLN A 79 -31.09 -7.34 -13.72
C GLN A 79 -30.01 -8.37 -14.06
N ARG A 80 -30.15 -9.09 -15.17
CA ARG A 80 -29.11 -10.04 -15.62
C ARG A 80 -27.81 -9.33 -15.94
N GLN A 81 -27.86 -8.16 -16.60
CA GLN A 81 -26.67 -7.35 -16.84
C GLN A 81 -26.02 -6.87 -15.55
N GLN A 82 -26.80 -6.41 -14.57
CA GLN A 82 -26.26 -6.02 -13.26
C GLN A 82 -25.65 -7.20 -12.50
N ARG A 83 -26.27 -8.38 -12.58
CA ARG A 83 -25.75 -9.61 -11.96
C ARG A 83 -24.44 -10.04 -12.61
N ASN A 84 -24.40 -10.05 -13.94
CA ASN A 84 -23.19 -10.37 -14.71
C ASN A 84 -22.09 -9.33 -14.47
N TRP A 85 -22.44 -8.04 -14.39
CA TRP A 85 -21.49 -6.98 -14.04
C TRP A 85 -20.86 -7.22 -12.67
N LYS A 86 -21.69 -7.48 -11.64
CA LYS A 86 -21.20 -7.77 -10.30
C LYS A 86 -20.35 -9.04 -10.27
N GLN A 87 -20.78 -10.11 -10.94
CA GLN A 87 -20.01 -11.36 -11.04
C GLN A 87 -18.69 -11.19 -11.79
N ASN A 88 -18.63 -10.31 -12.78
CA ASN A 88 -17.41 -10.08 -13.56
C ASN A 88 -16.43 -9.12 -12.90
N TRP A 89 -16.85 -8.35 -11.87
CA TRP A 89 -16.02 -7.33 -11.24
C TRP A 89 -15.48 -7.73 -9.87
N LEU A 90 -16.19 -8.59 -9.14
CA LEU A 90 -15.62 -9.12 -7.90
C LEU A 90 -14.55 -10.17 -8.24
N PRO A 91 -13.33 -10.04 -7.68
CA PRO A 91 -12.35 -11.11 -7.79
C PRO A 91 -12.90 -12.38 -7.15
N GLU A 92 -12.58 -13.52 -7.75
CA GLU A 92 -12.90 -14.83 -7.16
C GLU A 92 -12.23 -14.91 -5.78
N PRO A 93 -12.92 -15.49 -4.77
CA PRO A 93 -12.33 -15.65 -3.45
C PRO A 93 -11.08 -16.55 -3.54
N PRO A 94 -10.05 -16.32 -2.70
CA PRO A 94 -8.87 -17.16 -2.69
C PRO A 94 -9.24 -18.60 -2.31
N GLU A 95 -8.95 -19.55 -3.21
CA GLU A 95 -9.24 -20.97 -3.01
C GLU A 95 -8.28 -21.59 -1.99
N ASP A 96 -6.99 -21.23 -2.09
CA ASP A 96 -5.92 -21.74 -1.24
C ASP A 96 -5.69 -20.83 -0.03
N GLN A 97 -6.52 -21.04 1.00
CA GLN A 97 -6.46 -20.29 2.26
C GLN A 97 -5.20 -20.57 3.07
N LEU A 98 -4.61 -21.77 2.95
CA LEU A 98 -3.40 -22.14 3.69
C LEU A 98 -2.22 -21.33 3.20
N THR A 99 -2.05 -21.28 1.88
CA THR A 99 -0.97 -20.51 1.26
C THR A 99 -1.16 -19.01 1.51
N LEU A 100 -2.40 -18.50 1.41
CA LEU A 100 -2.72 -17.11 1.74
C LEU A 100 -2.36 -16.76 3.19
N ALA A 101 -2.79 -17.57 4.16
CA ALA A 101 -2.52 -17.33 5.57
C ALA A 101 -1.02 -17.40 5.87
N GLY A 102 -0.32 -18.36 5.26
CA GLY A 102 1.12 -18.49 5.37
C GLY A 102 1.89 -17.29 4.83
N ASP A 103 1.48 -16.78 3.65
CA ASP A 103 2.08 -15.58 3.08
C ASP A 103 1.92 -14.39 4.05
N VAL A 104 0.69 -14.11 4.50
CA VAL A 104 0.42 -13.01 5.43
C VAL A 104 1.22 -13.18 6.72
N ALA A 105 1.20 -14.37 7.32
CA ALA A 105 1.96 -14.64 8.55
C ALA A 105 3.46 -14.43 8.36
N SER A 106 4.03 -14.89 7.24
CA SER A 106 5.46 -14.73 6.93
C SER A 106 5.85 -13.26 6.75
N LEU A 107 5.00 -12.47 6.09
CA LEU A 107 5.22 -11.03 5.92
C LEU A 107 5.16 -10.29 7.24
N PHE A 108 4.15 -10.56 8.06
CA PHE A 108 4.06 -9.99 9.40
C PHE A 108 5.28 -10.37 10.23
N LEU A 109 5.63 -11.66 10.29
CA LEU A 109 6.78 -12.12 11.06
C LEU A 109 8.07 -11.43 10.59
N TYR A 110 8.29 -11.34 9.28
CA TYR A 110 9.46 -10.66 8.74
C TYR A 110 9.49 -9.18 9.12
N SER A 111 8.40 -8.44 8.88
CA SER A 111 8.33 -7.00 9.20
C SER A 111 8.59 -6.74 10.69
N PHE A 112 8.01 -7.55 11.58
CA PHE A 112 8.21 -7.44 13.01
C PHE A 112 9.64 -7.82 13.42
N MET A 113 10.21 -8.88 12.86
CA MET A 113 11.58 -9.29 13.18
C MET A 113 12.61 -8.29 12.69
N ASP A 114 12.44 -7.73 11.49
CA ASP A 114 13.34 -6.71 10.94
C ASP A 114 13.40 -5.47 11.86
N HIS A 115 12.24 -4.93 12.23
CA HIS A 115 12.17 -3.78 13.12
C HIS A 115 12.62 -4.10 14.56
N PHE A 116 12.22 -5.26 15.10
CA PHE A 116 12.59 -5.67 16.45
C PHE A 116 14.09 -5.90 16.59
N LEU A 117 14.73 -6.56 15.61
CA LEU A 117 16.16 -6.80 15.64
C LEU A 117 16.95 -5.49 15.53
N ASN A 118 16.48 -4.55 14.70
CA ASN A 118 17.04 -3.20 14.63
C ASN A 118 16.92 -2.49 15.99
N ASP A 119 15.75 -2.50 16.62
CA ASP A 119 15.52 -1.88 17.94
C ASP A 119 16.38 -2.50 19.04
N VAL A 120 16.49 -3.83 19.10
CA VAL A 120 17.29 -4.54 20.08
C VAL A 120 18.77 -4.26 19.87
N TYR A 121 19.25 -4.30 18.62
CA TYR A 121 20.64 -4.02 18.29
C TYR A 121 21.03 -2.60 18.74
N LEU A 122 20.20 -1.61 18.45
CA LEU A 122 20.41 -0.23 18.86
C LEU A 122 20.36 -0.06 20.36
N THR A 123 19.35 -0.63 21.01
CA THR A 123 19.22 -0.56 22.47
C THR A 123 20.43 -1.19 23.15
N SER A 124 20.94 -2.30 22.62
CA SER A 124 22.15 -2.94 23.14
C SER A 124 23.38 -2.05 22.96
N LEU A 125 23.54 -1.47 21.77
CA LEU A 125 24.68 -0.62 21.44
C LEU A 125 24.69 0.68 22.26
N LEU A 126 23.52 1.27 22.49
CA LEU A 126 23.38 2.46 23.34
C LEU A 126 23.56 2.14 24.83
N LYS A 127 23.19 0.94 25.29
CA LYS A 127 23.43 0.52 26.67
C LYS A 127 24.89 0.14 26.96
N SER A 128 25.63 -0.33 25.96
CA SER A 128 27.03 -0.74 26.12
C SER A 128 28.03 0.41 26.07
N SER A 129 27.58 1.61 25.70
CA SER A 129 28.44 2.77 25.50
C SER A 129 28.25 3.76 26.65
N ASP A 130 29.33 4.18 27.31
CA ASP A 130 29.25 5.14 28.42
C ASP A 130 28.84 6.55 27.93
N SER A 131 28.97 6.82 26.63
CA SER A 131 28.47 8.02 25.95
C SER A 131 28.04 7.72 24.51
N ALA A 132 27.13 8.55 23.96
CA ALA A 132 26.72 8.47 22.56
C ALA A 132 27.89 8.66 21.58
N ALA A 133 28.88 9.49 21.96
CA ALA A 133 30.11 9.69 21.19
C ALA A 133 30.98 8.42 21.11
N GLU A 134 30.97 7.58 22.14
CA GLU A 134 31.69 6.30 22.15
C GLU A 134 30.97 5.23 21.34
N ALA A 135 29.63 5.22 21.41
CA ALA A 135 28.77 4.43 20.54
C ALA A 135 29.06 4.75 19.05
N ALA A 136 29.16 6.03 18.71
CA ALA A 136 29.50 6.54 17.38
C ALA A 136 30.82 5.95 16.86
N LYS A 137 31.86 6.00 17.69
CA LYS A 137 33.19 5.49 17.36
C LYS A 137 33.20 3.98 17.14
N SER A 138 32.34 3.24 17.83
CA SER A 138 32.23 1.78 17.66
C SER A 138 31.59 1.37 16.34
N LEU A 139 30.71 2.22 15.79
CA LEU A 139 29.99 2.01 14.53
C LEU A 139 30.77 2.45 13.31
N ASP A 140 31.72 3.36 13.49
CA ASP A 140 32.45 3.97 12.39
C ASP A 140 33.91 3.51 12.37
N THR A 141 34.20 2.53 11.51
CA THR A 141 35.58 2.12 11.21
C THR A 141 36.38 3.17 10.43
N THR A 142 35.75 4.29 10.06
CA THR A 142 36.30 5.32 9.16
C THR A 142 36.03 6.74 9.66
N SER A 143 36.38 7.05 10.92
CA SER A 143 36.57 8.40 11.47
C SER A 143 35.81 9.54 10.75
N LEU A 144 34.49 9.59 10.90
CA LEU A 144 33.67 10.66 10.36
C LEU A 144 34.09 11.99 11.02
N PRO A 145 34.53 13.00 10.25
CA PRO A 145 34.75 14.32 10.79
C PRO A 145 33.40 14.87 11.26
N LEU A 146 33.35 15.38 12.50
CA LEU A 146 32.20 16.15 12.96
C LEU A 146 31.91 17.26 11.92
N PRO A 147 30.63 17.55 11.63
CA PRO A 147 30.30 18.65 10.76
C PRO A 147 30.96 19.93 11.29
N VAL A 148 31.65 20.67 10.42
CA VAL A 148 32.47 21.85 10.78
C VAL A 148 31.70 22.93 11.54
N TRP A 149 30.36 22.92 11.45
CA TRP A 149 29.47 23.86 12.11
C TRP A 149 29.08 23.46 13.56
N VAL A 150 29.44 22.26 14.03
CA VAL A 150 29.20 21.84 15.41
C VAL A 150 30.39 22.27 16.28
N ASP A 151 30.23 23.40 16.98
CA ASP A 151 31.22 23.84 17.98
C ASP A 151 30.96 23.14 19.33
N SER A 152 31.72 22.07 19.56
CA SER A 152 31.71 21.30 20.81
C SER A 152 32.09 22.10 22.06
N THR A 153 32.68 23.29 21.91
CA THR A 153 33.03 24.15 23.04
C THR A 153 31.90 25.09 23.46
N ALA A 154 30.93 25.33 22.58
CA ALA A 154 29.79 26.23 22.80
C ALA A 154 28.51 25.50 23.19
N LEU A 155 28.26 24.32 22.64
CA LEU A 155 27.18 23.42 23.05
C LEU A 155 27.72 22.52 24.17
N GLY A 156 27.18 22.63 25.39
CA GLY A 156 27.57 21.75 26.48
C GLY A 156 27.49 20.25 26.10
N THR A 157 28.25 19.41 26.79
CA THR A 157 28.43 17.98 26.47
C THR A 157 27.11 17.23 26.28
N GLN A 158 26.08 17.51 27.08
CA GLN A 158 24.76 16.89 26.94
C GLN A 158 24.04 17.24 25.63
N THR A 159 24.19 18.46 25.12
CA THR A 159 23.54 18.89 23.88
C THR A 159 24.24 18.29 22.66
N VAL A 160 25.58 18.20 22.72
CA VAL A 160 26.40 17.53 21.69
C VAL A 160 26.11 16.04 21.67
N ASP A 161 25.98 15.40 22.83
CA ASP A 161 25.59 13.98 22.93
C ASP A 161 24.19 13.75 22.37
N HIS A 162 23.23 14.65 22.65
CA HIS A 162 21.88 14.51 22.09
C HIS A 162 21.88 14.72 20.57
N LEU A 163 22.63 15.69 20.04
CA LEU A 163 22.77 15.94 18.60
C LEU A 163 23.48 14.78 17.89
N LEU A 164 24.58 14.28 18.45
CA LEU A 164 25.29 13.10 17.95
C LEU A 164 24.43 11.86 18.04
N LEU A 165 23.65 11.67 19.11
CA LEU A 165 22.71 10.57 19.23
C LEU A 165 21.61 10.67 18.18
N THR A 166 21.12 11.88 17.90
CA THR A 166 20.09 12.10 16.87
C THR A 166 20.66 11.93 15.46
N ASP A 167 21.92 12.33 15.21
CA ASP A 167 22.63 12.16 13.94
C ASP A 167 23.12 10.72 13.73
N LEU A 168 23.52 10.02 14.80
CA LEU A 168 23.79 8.59 14.77
C LEU A 168 22.50 7.82 14.56
N GLN A 169 21.43 8.20 15.25
CA GLN A 169 20.13 7.64 14.95
C GLN A 169 19.77 7.88 13.49
N SER A 170 20.07 9.04 12.92
CA SER A 170 19.77 9.33 11.51
C SER A 170 20.67 8.63 10.49
N ARG A 171 21.91 8.28 10.85
CA ARG A 171 22.89 7.66 9.94
C ARG A 171 23.08 6.16 10.11
N VAL A 172 22.92 5.66 11.33
CA VAL A 172 23.17 4.27 11.71
C VAL A 172 21.90 3.45 11.61
N LEU A 173 20.74 4.05 11.88
CA LEU A 173 19.52 3.31 11.62
C LEU A 173 19.27 3.20 10.12
N PRO A 174 18.77 2.04 9.67
CA PRO A 174 17.90 1.99 8.53
C PRO A 174 16.66 2.86 8.82
N HIS A 175 16.78 4.19 8.72
CA HIS A 175 15.62 5.05 8.71
C HIS A 175 14.93 4.82 7.39
N PHE A 176 13.86 4.05 7.46
CA PHE A 176 12.83 4.09 6.46
C PHE A 176 12.47 5.56 6.25
N SER A 177 12.81 6.12 5.09
CA SER A 177 12.66 7.56 4.85
C SER A 177 11.20 7.98 4.81
N THR A 178 10.31 7.00 4.80
CA THR A 178 8.88 7.18 4.61
C THR A 178 8.10 6.76 5.85
N PRO A 179 7.08 7.54 6.24
CA PRO A 179 6.27 7.26 7.43
C PRO A 179 5.52 5.92 7.33
N LEU A 180 5.29 5.43 6.11
CA LEU A 180 4.62 4.17 5.83
C LEU A 180 5.46 2.96 6.28
N LEU A 181 6.78 3.04 6.10
CA LEU A 181 7.72 1.97 6.43
C LEU A 181 8.39 2.18 7.81
N ALA A 182 8.27 3.37 8.41
CA ALA A 182 8.89 3.70 9.70
C ALA A 182 8.38 2.90 10.90
N SER A 183 7.20 2.26 10.80
CA SER A 183 6.64 1.43 11.87
C SER A 183 6.43 0.02 11.37
N ALA A 184 6.84 -0.97 12.17
CA ALA A 184 6.70 -2.39 11.85
C ALA A 184 5.26 -2.76 11.45
N GLY A 185 4.26 -2.21 12.17
CA GLY A 185 2.85 -2.49 11.89
C GLY A 185 2.35 -1.83 10.61
N MET A 186 2.80 -0.61 10.30
CA MET A 186 2.43 0.06 9.05
C MET A 186 3.12 -0.59 7.85
N ALA A 187 4.39 -0.95 8.01
CA ALA A 187 5.17 -1.66 7.01
C ALA A 187 4.54 -3.03 6.71
N SER A 188 4.16 -3.79 7.74
CA SER A 188 3.54 -5.11 7.57
C SER A 188 2.17 -5.02 6.89
N VAL A 189 1.31 -4.09 7.30
CA VAL A 189 -0.03 -3.92 6.73
C VAL A 189 0.06 -3.44 5.28
N SER A 190 0.95 -2.49 5.00
CA SER A 190 1.12 -1.97 3.63
C SER A 190 1.65 -3.04 2.70
N LEU A 191 2.66 -3.79 3.15
CA LEU A 191 3.26 -4.85 2.36
C LEU A 191 2.28 -6.02 2.15
N ALA A 192 1.55 -6.45 3.18
CA ALA A 192 0.50 -7.45 3.04
C ALA A 192 -0.62 -6.97 2.10
N SER A 193 -1.03 -5.71 2.19
CA SER A 193 -2.07 -5.14 1.30
C SER A 193 -1.62 -5.12 -0.16
N CYS A 194 -0.40 -4.69 -0.44
CA CYS A 194 0.20 -4.72 -1.77
C CYS A 194 0.32 -6.16 -2.30
N TRP A 195 0.73 -7.11 -1.44
CA TRP A 195 0.83 -8.52 -1.79
C TRP A 195 -0.52 -9.13 -2.13
N LEU A 196 -1.55 -8.89 -1.31
CA LEU A 196 -2.90 -9.36 -1.54
C LEU A 196 -3.49 -8.79 -2.83
N LEU A 197 -3.32 -7.49 -3.07
CA LEU A 197 -3.79 -6.83 -4.28
C LEU A 197 -3.10 -7.42 -5.52
N ALA A 198 -1.78 -7.57 -5.48
CA ALA A 198 -1.03 -8.22 -6.56
C ALA A 198 -1.46 -9.67 -6.75
N GLY A 199 -1.67 -10.42 -5.65
CA GLY A 199 -2.05 -11.82 -5.68
C GLY A 199 -3.45 -12.03 -6.28
N ILE A 200 -4.37 -11.10 -6.07
CA ILE A 200 -5.67 -11.08 -6.74
C ILE A 200 -5.50 -10.85 -8.25
N LEU A 201 -4.65 -9.89 -8.65
CA LEU A 201 -4.41 -9.59 -10.06
C LEU A 201 -3.76 -10.76 -10.83
N HIS A 202 -2.91 -11.53 -10.16
CA HIS A 202 -2.19 -12.67 -10.73
C HIS A 202 -2.82 -14.03 -10.41
N GLN A 203 -3.92 -14.05 -9.66
CA GLN A 203 -4.58 -15.28 -9.18
C GLN A 203 -3.60 -16.21 -8.45
N ALA A 204 -2.73 -15.64 -7.62
CA ALA A 204 -1.66 -16.34 -6.90
C ALA A 204 -2.16 -17.26 -5.78
N PHE A 205 -3.45 -17.20 -5.46
CA PHE A 205 -4.11 -17.95 -4.39
C PHE A 205 -5.07 -19.04 -4.90
N HIS A 206 -5.03 -19.37 -6.20
CA HIS A 206 -5.81 -20.47 -6.75
C HIS A 206 -4.99 -21.76 -6.70
N PHE A 207 -5.62 -22.91 -6.43
CA PHE A 207 -4.90 -24.19 -6.32
C PHE A 207 -4.07 -24.51 -7.57
N ARG A 208 -4.60 -24.15 -8.76
CA ARG A 208 -3.92 -24.29 -10.06
C ARG A 208 -2.60 -23.51 -10.22
N ASN A 209 -2.33 -22.57 -9.32
CA ASN A 209 -1.12 -21.75 -9.28
C ASN A 209 -0.34 -21.94 -7.95
N THR A 210 -0.82 -22.81 -7.07
CA THR A 210 -0.17 -23.17 -5.80
C THR A 210 0.07 -24.68 -5.76
N LEU A 211 -0.77 -25.45 -5.07
CA LEU A 211 -0.56 -26.86 -4.72
C LEU A 211 -0.80 -27.84 -5.87
N ASP A 212 -1.70 -27.54 -6.80
CA ASP A 212 -2.04 -28.44 -7.93
C ASP A 212 -1.11 -28.26 -9.14
N CYS A 213 -0.16 -27.33 -9.04
CA CYS A 213 0.69 -26.95 -10.16
C CYS A 213 2.14 -27.40 -9.94
N PRO A 214 2.93 -27.62 -11.02
CA PRO A 214 4.34 -27.90 -10.86
C PRO A 214 5.05 -26.72 -10.18
N THR A 215 6.05 -27.02 -9.35
CA THR A 215 6.79 -26.03 -8.54
C THR A 215 7.31 -24.86 -9.38
N ASP A 216 7.78 -25.11 -10.60
CA ASP A 216 8.27 -24.05 -11.51
C ASP A 216 7.19 -23.00 -11.83
N ARG A 217 5.95 -23.45 -12.04
CA ARG A 217 4.82 -22.55 -12.30
C ARG A 217 4.41 -21.78 -11.05
N ALA A 218 4.40 -22.43 -9.89
CA ALA A 218 4.11 -21.78 -8.62
C ALA A 218 5.11 -20.65 -8.33
N ILE A 219 6.41 -20.92 -8.52
CA ILE A 219 7.47 -19.92 -8.35
C ILE A 219 7.31 -18.79 -9.37
N ALA A 220 7.02 -19.10 -10.63
CA ALA A 220 6.86 -18.08 -11.67
C ALA A 220 5.69 -17.11 -11.36
N VAL A 221 4.53 -17.62 -10.95
CA VAL A 221 3.38 -16.78 -10.56
C VAL A 221 3.70 -15.98 -9.30
N THR A 222 4.38 -16.60 -8.34
CA THR A 222 4.86 -15.92 -7.12
C THR A 222 5.82 -14.78 -7.47
N GLY A 223 6.75 -14.99 -8.39
CA GLY A 223 7.68 -13.97 -8.87
C GLY A 223 7.00 -12.80 -9.61
N GLN A 224 5.95 -13.08 -10.39
CA GLN A 224 5.14 -12.02 -11.03
C GLN A 224 4.34 -11.21 -10.00
N THR A 225 3.76 -11.90 -9.02
CA THR A 225 3.04 -11.31 -7.89
C THR A 225 3.98 -10.43 -7.07
N TRP A 226 5.20 -10.92 -6.83
CA TRP A 226 6.26 -10.21 -6.16
C TRP A 226 6.60 -8.88 -6.85
N ILE A 227 6.99 -8.91 -8.12
CA ILE A 227 7.36 -7.70 -8.86
C ILE A 227 6.24 -6.67 -8.81
N THR A 228 4.99 -7.12 -8.96
CA THR A 228 3.81 -6.24 -8.95
C THR A 228 3.56 -5.65 -7.56
N SER A 229 3.73 -6.46 -6.51
CA SER A 229 3.64 -6.00 -5.12
C SER A 229 4.72 -4.97 -4.80
N SER A 230 5.96 -5.18 -5.26
CA SER A 230 7.06 -4.21 -5.08
C SER A 230 6.74 -2.87 -5.75
N ILE A 231 6.21 -2.90 -6.98
CA ILE A 231 5.80 -1.68 -7.68
C ILE A 231 4.70 -0.95 -6.91
N PHE A 232 3.70 -1.67 -6.38
CA PHE A 232 2.65 -1.08 -5.56
C PHE A 232 3.17 -0.48 -4.26
N LEU A 233 4.08 -1.18 -3.58
CA LEU A 233 4.63 -0.71 -2.32
C LEU A 233 5.53 0.51 -2.55
N ILE A 234 6.36 0.51 -3.59
CA ILE A 234 7.15 1.69 -4.02
C ILE A 234 6.22 2.87 -4.31
N ALA A 235 5.18 2.67 -5.12
CA ALA A 235 4.24 3.73 -5.46
C ALA A 235 3.53 4.28 -4.21
N LEU A 236 3.04 3.40 -3.34
CA LEU A 236 2.37 3.78 -2.09
C LEU A 236 3.32 4.56 -1.16
N THR A 237 4.57 4.14 -1.11
CA THR A 237 5.63 4.77 -0.32
C THR A 237 5.94 6.18 -0.82
N CYS A 238 6.13 6.35 -2.13
CA CYS A 238 6.33 7.66 -2.76
C CYS A 238 5.10 8.56 -2.56
N ILE A 239 3.88 8.05 -2.78
CA ILE A 239 2.64 8.80 -2.58
C ILE A 239 2.52 9.25 -1.11
N SER A 240 2.78 8.36 -0.16
CA SER A 240 2.72 8.68 1.27
C SER A 240 3.67 9.82 1.62
N GLN A 241 4.88 9.84 1.05
CA GLN A 241 5.84 10.91 1.29
C GLN A 241 5.36 12.24 0.70
N HIS A 242 4.87 12.23 -0.54
CA HIS A 242 4.36 13.45 -1.17
C HIS A 242 3.13 14.00 -0.44
N MET A 243 2.23 13.12 0.03
CA MET A 243 1.02 13.48 0.78
C MET A 243 1.30 13.95 2.21
N ALA A 244 2.34 13.44 2.87
CA ALA A 244 2.78 13.91 4.18
C ALA A 244 3.31 15.36 4.16
N GLY A 245 3.25 16.01 2.98
CA GLY A 245 3.61 17.39 2.75
C GLY A 245 5.11 17.45 2.56
N GLY A 246 5.56 17.43 1.30
CA GLY A 246 6.97 17.65 0.89
C GLY A 246 7.62 18.96 1.39
N ALA A 247 7.05 19.60 2.41
CA ALA A 247 7.54 20.72 3.20
C ALA A 247 8.21 20.32 4.54
N ALA A 248 8.09 19.07 5.03
CA ALA A 248 8.67 18.67 6.33
C ALA A 248 10.08 18.07 6.24
N VAL A 249 10.47 17.54 5.08
CA VAL A 249 11.89 17.41 4.75
C VAL A 249 12.23 18.74 4.12
N ASP A 250 13.16 19.48 4.71
CA ASP A 250 13.77 20.62 4.04
C ASP A 250 14.52 20.04 2.82
N ILE A 251 13.78 19.86 1.71
CA ILE A 251 14.32 19.44 0.41
C ILE A 251 15.36 20.47 -0.02
N GLN A 252 15.33 21.70 0.52
CA GLN A 252 16.41 22.65 0.38
C GLN A 252 17.73 22.21 1.03
N ASP A 253 17.79 21.33 2.04
CA ASP A 253 19.08 20.90 2.63
C ASP A 253 19.60 19.57 2.06
N VAL A 254 18.71 18.63 1.71
CA VAL A 254 19.12 17.33 1.13
C VAL A 254 19.21 17.38 -0.40
N SER A 255 18.33 18.13 -1.08
CA SER A 255 18.40 18.25 -2.53
C SER A 255 19.41 19.30 -2.99
N THR A 256 19.71 20.37 -2.24
CA THR A 256 20.86 21.24 -2.61
C THR A 256 22.20 20.55 -2.41
N SER A 257 22.37 19.73 -1.37
CA SER A 257 23.65 19.04 -1.12
C SER A 257 23.94 17.91 -2.13
N VAL A 258 22.91 17.25 -2.68
CA VAL A 258 23.09 16.22 -3.72
C VAL A 258 23.01 16.79 -5.15
N LEU A 259 22.11 17.74 -5.46
CA LEU A 259 22.05 18.35 -6.80
C LEU A 259 23.26 19.24 -7.12
N MET A 260 23.87 19.91 -6.14
CA MET A 260 25.04 20.76 -6.42
C MET A 260 26.31 19.95 -6.73
N THR A 261 26.38 18.67 -6.36
CA THR A 261 27.60 17.88 -6.57
C THR A 261 27.85 17.48 -8.03
N GLN A 262 26.84 17.54 -8.92
CA GLN A 262 27.02 17.12 -10.32
C GLN A 262 26.34 17.96 -11.41
N GLY A 263 25.51 18.97 -11.07
CA GLY A 263 24.90 19.86 -12.08
C GLY A 263 23.95 19.17 -13.07
N ARG A 264 23.47 17.96 -12.74
CA ARG A 264 22.54 17.19 -13.57
C ARG A 264 21.10 17.49 -13.14
N VAL A 265 20.27 17.89 -14.11
CA VAL A 265 18.81 17.97 -13.92
C VAL A 265 18.25 16.54 -13.87
N LEU A 266 17.65 16.17 -12.74
CA LEU A 266 16.97 14.89 -12.57
C LEU A 266 15.69 14.86 -13.40
N THR A 267 15.36 13.70 -13.96
CA THR A 267 14.04 13.51 -14.60
C THR A 267 12.94 13.42 -13.53
N PRO A 268 11.67 13.71 -13.86
CA PRO A 268 10.57 13.64 -12.88
C PRO A 268 10.42 12.27 -12.19
N ILE A 269 10.79 11.19 -12.89
CA ILE A 269 10.78 9.82 -12.34
C ILE A 269 11.93 9.64 -11.35
N GLU A 270 13.13 10.15 -11.67
CA GLU A 270 14.27 10.10 -10.74
C GLU A 270 13.98 10.93 -9.48
N GLU A 271 13.31 12.07 -9.62
CA GLU A 271 12.86 12.88 -8.49
C GLU A 271 11.85 12.12 -7.62
N TRP A 272 10.85 11.48 -8.23
CA TRP A 272 9.88 10.64 -7.50
C TRP A 272 10.52 9.47 -6.77
N LEU A 273 11.52 8.82 -7.38
CA LEU A 273 12.22 7.69 -6.80
C LEU A 273 13.31 8.10 -5.80
N SER A 274 13.76 9.36 -5.82
CA SER A 274 14.79 9.87 -4.91
C SER A 274 14.39 9.83 -3.43
N VAL A 275 13.07 9.72 -3.17
CA VAL A 275 12.51 9.53 -1.83
C VAL A 275 12.93 8.19 -1.21
N LEU A 276 13.13 7.16 -2.03
CA LEU A 276 13.47 5.82 -1.54
C LEU A 276 14.94 5.74 -1.14
N THR A 277 15.20 5.35 0.10
CA THR A 277 16.54 5.00 0.54
C THR A 277 16.92 3.61 0.06
N ARG A 278 18.23 3.33 0.07
CA ARG A 278 18.74 1.98 -0.18
C ARG A 278 18.12 0.95 0.77
N THR A 279 17.90 1.34 2.02
CA THR A 279 17.25 0.54 3.06
C THR A 279 15.83 0.16 2.67
N ASP A 280 15.02 1.11 2.21
CA ASP A 280 13.64 0.83 1.80
C ASP A 280 13.62 -0.22 0.68
N ILE A 281 14.50 -0.06 -0.32
CA ILE A 281 14.62 -1.01 -1.43
C ILE A 281 15.04 -2.38 -0.92
N GLN A 282 16.02 -2.45 -0.03
CA GLN A 282 16.49 -3.70 0.55
C GLN A 282 15.39 -4.40 1.36
N TYR A 283 14.68 -3.68 2.22
CA TYR A 283 13.55 -4.22 2.97
C TYR A 283 12.45 -4.76 2.06
N ILE A 284 12.09 -4.04 0.99
CA ILE A 284 11.11 -4.50 0.00
C ILE A 284 11.60 -5.78 -0.68
N VAL A 285 12.87 -5.86 -1.06
CA VAL A 285 13.42 -7.05 -1.72
C VAL A 285 13.50 -8.24 -0.76
N ASP A 286 13.99 -8.04 0.46
CA ASP A 286 14.25 -9.10 1.45
C ASP A 286 12.94 -9.68 2.01
N SER A 287 11.96 -8.84 2.36
CA SER A 287 10.61 -9.27 2.80
C SER A 287 9.94 -10.21 1.80
N LEU A 288 10.18 -9.98 0.51
CA LEU A 288 9.58 -10.75 -0.55
C LEU A 288 10.43 -11.99 -0.91
N GLY A 289 11.74 -11.98 -0.64
CA GLY A 289 12.57 -13.18 -0.65
C GLY A 289 12.10 -14.23 0.36
N VAL A 290 11.62 -13.79 1.52
CA VAL A 290 10.99 -14.67 2.52
C VAL A 290 9.73 -15.33 1.96
N LEU A 291 8.89 -14.61 1.22
CA LEU A 291 7.71 -15.19 0.56
C LEU A 291 8.06 -16.21 -0.50
N LEU A 292 9.05 -15.92 -1.35
CA LEU A 292 9.51 -16.87 -2.37
C LEU A 292 10.01 -18.17 -1.70
N THR A 293 10.74 -18.03 -0.60
CA THR A 293 11.23 -19.17 0.20
C THR A 293 10.07 -19.96 0.81
N TRP A 294 9.09 -19.27 1.41
CA TRP A 294 7.88 -19.88 1.96
C TRP A 294 7.07 -20.64 0.89
N ARG A 295 6.80 -20.00 -0.24
CA ARG A 295 6.07 -20.58 -1.38
C ARG A 295 6.81 -21.77 -1.98
N PHE A 296 8.14 -21.69 -2.07
CA PHE A 296 8.96 -22.82 -2.47
C PHE A 296 8.83 -23.99 -1.49
N MET A 297 8.96 -23.74 -0.18
CA MET A 297 8.83 -24.75 0.86
C MET A 297 7.45 -25.44 0.83
N ILE A 298 6.36 -24.67 0.77
CA ILE A 298 5.01 -25.23 0.68
C ILE A 298 4.85 -26.08 -0.59
N SER A 299 5.28 -25.56 -1.73
CA SER A 299 5.12 -26.26 -3.01
C SER A 299 5.94 -27.56 -3.03
N PHE A 300 7.12 -27.56 -2.42
CA PHE A 300 7.98 -28.73 -2.31
C PHE A 300 7.41 -29.79 -1.35
N LEU A 301 6.99 -29.37 -0.15
CA LEU A 301 6.51 -30.28 0.89
C LEU A 301 5.13 -30.86 0.60
N LEU A 302 4.20 -30.04 0.10
CA LEU A 302 2.80 -30.42 -0.10
C LEU A 302 2.48 -30.76 -1.57
N GLY A 303 3.06 -30.03 -2.53
CA GLY A 303 2.80 -30.26 -3.96
C GLY A 303 3.43 -31.55 -4.51
N GLY A 304 4.52 -32.02 -3.91
CA GLY A 304 5.17 -33.29 -4.29
C GLY A 304 4.32 -34.54 -4.02
N TRP A 305 3.29 -34.44 -3.18
CA TRP A 305 2.45 -35.58 -2.79
C TRP A 305 1.26 -35.82 -3.73
N SER A 306 0.81 -34.80 -4.45
CA SER A 306 -0.41 -34.86 -5.30
C SER A 306 -0.19 -35.60 -6.63
N LYS A 307 1.07 -35.83 -7.05
CA LYS A 307 1.40 -36.38 -8.39
C LYS A 307 1.87 -37.84 -8.38
N LYS A 308 1.58 -38.61 -7.34
CA LYS A 308 1.75 -40.07 -7.30
C LYS A 308 0.40 -40.75 -7.18
#